data_AF-A0A7W0WEZ8-F1
#
_entry.id   AF-A0A7W0WEZ8-F1
#
_cell.length_a   1.000
_cell.length_b   1.000
_cell.length_c   1.000
_cell.angle_alpha   90.00
_cell.angle_beta   90.00
_cell.angle_gamma   90.00
#
_symmetry.space_group_name_H-M   'P 1'
#
loop_
_entity.id
_entity.type
_entity.pdbx_description
1 polymer ?
#
loop_
_entity_poly.entity_id
_entity_poly.type
_entity_poly.pdbx_seq_one_letter_code
_entity_poly.pdbx_strand_id
1 'polypeptide(L)' 'ATMEGGEGKSSLAVVPDSATGELRGLRGEARIDREPDGGYSFTLDYDFE' A
#
# COMPACT_ATOMS: atom_id res chain seq x y z
N ALA A 1 2.29 -6.26 9.10
CA ALA A 1 3.32 -5.21 9.25
C ALA A 1 4.31 -5.64 10.33
N THR A 2 5.60 -5.39 10.12
CA THR A 2 6.66 -5.74 11.08
C THR A 2 7.55 -4.52 11.30
N MET A 3 8.01 -4.33 12.53
CA MET A 3 8.90 -3.25 12.94
C MET A 3 10.21 -3.86 13.43
N GLU A 4 11.33 -3.46 12.85
CA GLU A 4 12.66 -3.90 13.28
C GLU A 4 13.61 -2.69 13.34
N GLY A 5 14.27 -2.46 14.48
CA GLY A 5 15.26 -1.39 14.62
C GLY A 5 14.77 0.05 14.41
N GLY A 6 13.46 0.29 14.34
CA GLY A 6 12.88 1.61 14.00
C GLY A 6 12.59 1.80 12.50
N GLU A 7 12.83 0.77 11.68
CA GLU A 7 12.40 0.69 10.29
C GLU A 7 11.13 -0.16 10.20
N GLY A 8 10.06 0.43 9.68
CA GLY A 8 8.79 -0.24 9.45
C GLY A 8 8.70 -0.67 8.00
N LYS A 9 8.58 -1.97 7.75
CA LYS A 9 8.20 -2.50 6.43
C LYS A 9 6.75 -2.96 6.50
N SER A 10 5.90 -2.32 5.70
CA SER A 10 4.48 -2.64 5.67
C SER A 10 4.03 -2.93 4.25
N SER A 11 3.52 -4.13 4.04
CA SER A 11 2.74 -4.50 2.86
C SER A 11 1.26 -4.40 3.20
N LEU A 12 0.49 -3.76 2.32
CA LEU A 12 -0.96 -3.61 2.41
C LEU A 12 -1.60 -4.19 1.15
N ALA A 13 -2.83 -4.66 1.24
CA ALA A 13 -3.58 -5.14 0.08
C ALA A 13 -4.95 -4.46 0.04
N VAL A 14 -5.43 -4.15 -1.17
CA VAL A 14 -6.83 -3.75 -1.38
C VAL A 14 -7.71 -4.95 -1.05
N VAL A 15 -8.68 -4.76 -0.15
CA VAL A 15 -9.62 -5.83 0.18
C VAL A 15 -10.48 -6.11 -1.06
N PRO A 16 -10.63 -7.38 -1.50
CA PRO A 16 -11.44 -7.71 -2.67
C PRO A 16 -12.85 -7.11 -2.58
N ASP A 17 -13.34 -6.56 -3.70
CA ASP A 17 -14.68 -5.96 -3.86
C ASP A 17 -15.00 -4.78 -2.93
N SER A 18 -14.01 -4.27 -2.20
CA SER A 18 -14.20 -3.16 -1.24
C SER A 18 -14.29 -1.78 -1.91
N ALA A 19 -13.79 -1.66 -3.14
CA ALA A 19 -13.69 -0.39 -3.84
C ALA A 19 -15.02 0.05 -4.47
N THR A 20 -15.27 1.36 -4.48
CA THR A 20 -16.58 1.94 -4.84
C THR A 20 -16.46 3.05 -5.88
N GLY A 21 -17.60 3.45 -6.46
CA GLY A 21 -17.64 4.51 -7.48
C GLY A 21 -16.81 4.14 -8.72
N GLU A 22 -15.96 5.06 -9.15
CA GLU A 22 -15.03 4.89 -10.28
C GLU A 22 -13.91 3.89 -9.98
N LEU A 23 -13.71 3.52 -8.71
CA LEU A 23 -12.69 2.56 -8.29
C LEU A 23 -13.24 1.13 -8.19
N ARG A 24 -14.51 0.86 -8.53
CA ARG A 24 -15.03 -0.51 -8.53
C ARG A 24 -14.14 -1.41 -9.41
N GLY A 25 -13.86 -2.61 -8.92
CA GLY A 25 -12.94 -3.55 -9.58
C GLY A 25 -11.46 -3.33 -9.25
N LEU A 26 -11.11 -2.29 -8.48
CA LEU A 26 -9.74 -2.04 -8.06
C LEU A 26 -9.19 -3.20 -7.23
N ARG A 27 -8.00 -3.64 -7.62
CA ARG A 27 -7.16 -4.58 -6.88
C ARG A 27 -5.74 -4.07 -6.84
N GLY A 28 -4.99 -4.49 -5.83
CA GLY A 28 -3.58 -4.13 -5.76
C GLY A 28 -2.93 -4.40 -4.42
N GLU A 29 -1.61 -4.29 -4.44
CA GLU A 29 -0.74 -4.39 -3.29
C GLU A 29 0.05 -3.11 -3.14
N ALA A 30 0.20 -2.65 -1.90
CA ALA A 30 0.90 -1.43 -1.59
C ALA A 30 2.06 -1.65 -0.64
N ARG A 31 3.08 -0.80 -0.79
CA ARG A 31 4.22 -0.72 0.12
C ARG A 31 4.37 0.70 0.63
N ILE A 32 4.79 0.78 1.89
CA ILE A 32 5.22 2.03 2.51
C ILE A 32 6.72 1.89 2.77
N ASP A 33 7.47 2.85 2.25
CA ASP A 33 8.90 2.97 2.47
C ASP A 33 9.20 4.26 3.22
N ARG A 34 10.15 4.20 4.15
CA ARG A 34 10.63 5.38 4.88
C ARG A 34 11.84 5.94 4.14
N GLU A 35 11.75 7.20 3.77
CA GLU A 35 12.83 7.91 3.09
C GLU A 35 13.90 8.35 4.10
N PRO A 36 15.17 8.54 3.67
CA PRO A 36 16.27 8.93 4.55
C PRO A 36 16.07 10.27 5.27
N ASP A 37 15.25 11.16 4.73
CA ASP A 37 14.90 12.46 5.33
C ASP A 37 13.78 12.37 6.39
N GLY A 38 13.27 11.17 6.65
CA GLY A 38 12.16 10.92 7.56
C GLY A 38 10.78 11.04 6.92
N GLY A 39 10.71 11.33 5.61
CA GLY A 39 9.49 11.23 4.81
C GLY A 39 9.03 9.78 4.64
N TYR A 40 7.83 9.61 4.11
CA TYR A 40 7.28 8.32 3.74
C TYR A 40 6.80 8.37 2.29
N SER A 41 7.18 7.37 1.51
CA SER A 41 6.65 7.12 0.18
C SER A 41 5.67 5.95 0.23
N PHE A 42 4.65 6.02 -0.63
CA PHE A 42 3.64 4.98 -0.79
C PHE A 42 3.53 4.62 -2.26
N THR A 43 3.74 3.35 -2.56
CA THR A 43 3.58 2.80 -3.91
C THR A 43 2.47 1.76 -3.88
N LEU A 44 1.50 1.90 -4.78
CA LEU A 44 0.43 0.93 -5.00
C LEU A 44 0.55 0.39 -6.43
N ASP A 45 0.85 -0.90 -6.53
CA ASP A 45 0.73 -1.64 -7.79
C ASP A 45 -0.73 -2.07 -7.93
N TYR A 46 -1.42 -1.55 -8.94
CA TYR A 46 -2.87 -1.76 -9.09
C TYR A 46 -3.28 -2.13 -10.51
N ASP A 47 -4.45 -2.75 -10.58
CA ASP A 47 -5.18 -3.01 -11.81
C ASP A 47 -6.69 -2.98 -11.54
N PHE A 48 -7.48 -3.05 -12.61
CA PHE A 48 -8.93 -3.18 -12.58
C PHE A 48 -9.36 -4.49 -13.24
N GLU A 49 -10.33 -5.17 -12.63
CA GLU A 49 -11.02 -6.31 -13.23
C GLU A 49 -12.01 -5.95 -14.34
#